data_AF-A0A7S0A527-F1
#
_entry.id   AF-A0A7S0A527-F1
#
_cell.length_a   1.000
_cell.length_b   1.000
_cell.length_c   1.000
_cell.angle_alpha   90.00
_cell.angle_beta   90.00
_cell.angle_gamma   90.00
#
_symmetry.space_group_name_H-M   'P 1'
#
loop_
_entity.id
_entity.type
_entity.pdbx_description
1 polymer ?
#
loop_
_entity_poly.entity_id
_entity_poly.type
_entity_poly.pdbx_seq_one_letter_code
_entity_poly.pdbx_strand_id
1 'polypeptide(L)'
;ALVALYSAGVRCGAPASEEWRRAADLVRLERTLLECVGRWADWRAQESSCGAETQRRANDDAGIRYALTEALRCLGRFCSPAAAALALHLSSGSHAEVCLGTPDWRDQFAKFVERRRRCHITTPDSPF
;
A
#
# COMPACT_ATOMS: atom_id res chain seq x y z
N ALA A 1 6.61 10.18 -9.63
CA ALA A 1 5.19 10.48 -9.94
C ALA A 1 4.27 10.25 -8.74
N LEU A 2 4.13 9.02 -8.23
CA LEU A 2 3.21 8.69 -7.12
C LEU A 2 3.44 9.50 -5.84
N VAL A 3 4.70 9.65 -5.40
CA VAL A 3 5.04 10.46 -4.20
C VAL A 3 4.67 11.94 -4.37
N ALA A 4 4.84 12.49 -5.57
CA ALA A 4 4.47 13.86 -5.88
C ALA A 4 2.94 14.03 -5.86
N LEU A 5 2.20 13.06 -6.40
CA LEU A 5 0.73 13.09 -6.43
C LEU A 5 0.11 12.90 -5.03
N TYR A 6 0.73 12.05 -4.20
CA TYR A 6 0.41 11.90 -2.79
C TYR A 6 0.66 13.20 -2.02
N SER A 7 1.85 13.78 -2.18
CA SER A 7 2.24 15.03 -1.49
C SER A 7 1.33 16.20 -1.89
N ALA A 8 0.99 16.31 -3.18
CA ALA A 8 0.03 17.28 -3.68
C ALA A 8 -1.38 17.02 -3.11
N GLY A 9 -1.82 15.76 -3.07
CA GLY A 9 -3.13 15.40 -2.50
C GLY A 9 -3.26 15.73 -1.02
N VAL A 10 -2.21 15.46 -0.23
CA VAL A 10 -2.18 15.82 1.20
C VAL A 10 -2.25 17.33 1.39
N ARG A 11 -1.51 18.11 0.60
CA ARG A 11 -1.46 19.58 0.71
C ARG A 11 -2.72 20.27 0.23
N CYS A 12 -3.37 19.75 -0.82
CA CYS A 12 -4.52 20.37 -1.46
C CYS A 12 -5.87 19.91 -0.89
N GLY A 13 -5.89 19.23 0.26
CA GLY A 13 -7.14 18.75 0.88
C GLY A 13 -7.88 17.72 0.03
N ALA A 14 -7.16 16.89 -0.73
CA ALA A 14 -7.79 15.80 -1.48
C ALA A 14 -8.47 14.81 -0.51
N PRO A 15 -9.61 14.19 -0.91
CA PRO A 15 -10.22 14.22 -2.26
C PRO A 15 -11.20 15.37 -2.53
N ALA A 16 -11.25 16.43 -1.72
CA ALA A 16 -12.21 17.53 -1.89
C ALA A 16 -11.88 18.45 -3.08
N SER A 17 -10.60 18.56 -3.46
CA SER A 17 -10.16 19.35 -4.62
C SER A 17 -10.54 18.70 -5.95
N GLU A 18 -11.31 19.42 -6.79
CA GLU A 18 -11.70 18.96 -8.12
C GLU A 18 -10.52 18.85 -9.07
N GLU A 19 -9.59 19.81 -9.04
CA GLU A 19 -8.37 19.79 -9.86
C GLU A 19 -7.51 18.57 -9.56
N TRP A 20 -7.37 18.22 -8.26
CA TRP A 20 -6.65 17.02 -7.86
C TRP A 20 -7.33 15.76 -8.39
N ARG A 21 -8.67 15.67 -8.30
CA ARG A 21 -9.42 14.51 -8.83
C ARG A 21 -9.23 14.37 -10.34
N ARG A 22 -9.36 15.46 -11.10
CA ARG A 22 -9.11 15.44 -12.56
C ARG A 22 -7.69 15.00 -12.88
N ALA A 23 -6.69 15.48 -12.13
CA ALA A 23 -5.30 15.07 -12.31
C ALA A 23 -5.11 13.57 -11.97
N ALA A 24 -5.71 13.09 -10.88
CA ALA A 24 -5.67 11.69 -10.47
C ALA A 24 -6.33 10.76 -11.50
N ASP A 25 -7.46 11.17 -12.07
CA ASP A 25 -8.16 10.42 -13.12
C ASP A 25 -7.36 10.38 -14.42
N LEU A 26 -6.77 11.52 -14.83
CA LEU A 26 -5.96 11.63 -16.04
C LEU A 26 -4.73 10.72 -16.00
N VAL A 27 -4.08 10.60 -14.83
CA VAL A 27 -2.96 9.68 -14.64
C VAL A 27 -3.40 8.27 -14.26
N ARG A 28 -4.71 8.01 -14.17
CA ARG A 28 -5.30 6.73 -13.75
C ARG A 28 -4.72 6.23 -12.43
N LEU A 29 -4.58 7.13 -11.46
CA LEU A 29 -3.87 6.91 -10.19
C LEU A 29 -4.25 5.58 -9.53
N GLU A 30 -5.54 5.29 -9.42
CA GLU A 30 -6.07 4.08 -8.80
C GLU A 30 -5.55 2.81 -9.49
N ARG A 31 -5.58 2.78 -10.83
CA ARG A 31 -5.05 1.66 -11.62
C ARG A 31 -3.53 1.53 -11.44
N THR A 32 -2.78 2.63 -11.50
CA THR A 32 -1.33 2.60 -11.32
C THR A 32 -0.94 2.09 -9.93
N LEU A 33 -1.67 2.50 -8.89
CA LEU A 33 -1.44 2.02 -7.53
C LEU A 33 -1.74 0.51 -7.41
N LEU A 34 -2.84 0.05 -7.99
CA LEU A 34 -3.17 -1.39 -8.03
C LEU A 34 -2.14 -2.20 -8.80
N GLU A 35 -1.65 -1.71 -9.95
CA GLU A 35 -0.57 -2.35 -10.70
C GLU A 35 0.73 -2.42 -9.90
N CYS A 36 1.07 -1.38 -9.13
CA CYS A 36 2.21 -1.40 -8.21
C CYS A 36 2.05 -2.48 -7.12
N VAL A 37 0.86 -2.58 -6.49
CA VAL A 37 0.57 -3.59 -5.48
C VAL A 37 0.57 -5.00 -6.09
N GLY A 38 0.03 -5.17 -7.30
CA GLY A 38 0.01 -6.44 -8.02
C GLY A 38 1.40 -6.93 -8.39
N ARG A 39 2.26 -6.07 -8.95
CA ARG A 39 3.66 -6.41 -9.25
C ARG A 39 4.43 -6.87 -8.01
N TRP A 40 4.14 -6.27 -6.85
CA TRP A 40 4.69 -6.77 -5.61
C TRP A 40 4.21 -8.18 -5.32
N ALA A 41 2.90 -8.42 -5.40
CA ALA A 41 2.32 -9.73 -5.11
C ALA A 41 2.95 -10.82 -5.99
N ASP A 42 3.12 -10.52 -7.27
CA ASP A 42 3.80 -11.38 -8.24
C ASP A 42 5.26 -11.62 -7.86
N TRP A 43 6.00 -10.55 -7.54
CA TRP A 43 7.39 -10.64 -7.09
C TRP A 43 7.51 -11.54 -5.85
N ARG A 44 6.68 -11.32 -4.82
CA ARG A 44 6.68 -12.15 -3.61
C ARG A 44 6.33 -13.62 -3.92
N ALA A 45 5.39 -13.86 -4.83
CA ALA A 45 5.02 -15.22 -5.24
C ALA A 45 6.17 -15.93 -5.97
N GLN A 46 6.88 -15.22 -6.85
CA GLN A 46 8.08 -15.71 -7.54
C GLN A 46 9.21 -16.02 -6.55
N GLU A 47 9.37 -15.21 -5.52
CA GLU A 47 10.36 -15.45 -4.47
C GLU A 47 10.04 -16.69 -3.64
N SER A 48 8.77 -16.87 -3.27
CA SER A 48 8.32 -18.06 -2.54
C SER A 48 8.48 -19.34 -3.37
N SER A 49 8.36 -19.27 -4.70
CA SER A 49 8.48 -20.44 -5.58
C SER A 49 9.91 -20.79 -5.97
N CYS A 50 10.84 -19.82 -5.96
CA CYS A 50 12.25 -20.07 -6.32
C CYS A 50 13.06 -20.79 -5.24
N GLY A 51 12.48 -21.12 -4.07
CA GLY A 51 13.13 -21.94 -3.03
C GLY A 51 14.48 -21.41 -2.55
N ALA A 52 14.75 -20.12 -2.75
CA ALA A 52 16.10 -19.60 -2.70
C ALA A 52 16.56 -19.41 -1.25
N GLU A 53 17.45 -20.30 -0.80
CA GLU A 53 18.40 -20.13 0.32
C GLU A 53 19.38 -18.96 0.08
N THR A 54 18.99 -17.94 -0.70
CA THR A 54 19.79 -16.73 -0.84
C THR A 54 19.61 -15.95 0.44
N GLN A 55 20.65 -15.98 1.27
CA GLN A 55 20.81 -15.21 2.51
C GLN A 55 20.67 -13.71 2.20
N ARG A 56 19.43 -13.22 2.10
CA ARG A 56 19.15 -11.82 1.78
C ARG A 56 19.50 -10.96 2.98
N ARG A 57 20.19 -9.85 2.70
CA ARG A 57 20.35 -8.79 3.68
C ARG A 57 19.01 -8.07 3.77
N ALA A 58 18.50 -7.89 4.99
CA ALA A 58 17.23 -7.21 5.26
C ALA A 58 17.12 -5.79 4.63
N ASN A 59 18.24 -5.21 4.20
CA ASN A 59 18.31 -3.91 3.52
C ASN A 59 17.87 -3.93 2.04
N ASP A 60 18.01 -5.06 1.33
CA ASP A 60 17.75 -5.08 -0.13
C ASP A 60 16.26 -4.88 -0.45
N ASP A 61 15.38 -5.20 0.50
CA ASP A 61 13.93 -5.07 0.35
C ASP A 61 13.38 -3.74 0.92
N ALA A 62 14.19 -2.93 1.60
CA ALA A 62 13.69 -1.79 2.38
C ALA A 62 13.00 -0.73 1.48
N GLY A 63 13.60 -0.43 0.32
CA GLY A 63 13.04 0.53 -0.64
C GLY A 63 11.73 0.03 -1.27
N ILE A 64 11.67 -1.26 -1.58
CA ILE A 64 10.46 -1.89 -2.12
C ILE A 64 9.35 -1.81 -1.06
N ARG A 65 9.62 -2.25 0.19
CA ARG A 65 8.67 -2.17 1.31
C ARG A 65 8.10 -0.79 1.55
N TYR A 66 8.95 0.21 1.53
CA TYR A 66 8.53 1.58 1.62
C TYR A 66 7.55 1.97 0.49
N ALA A 67 7.89 1.64 -0.76
CA ALA A 67 7.05 1.96 -1.92
C ALA A 67 5.65 1.31 -1.85
N LEU A 68 5.53 0.06 -1.38
CA LEU A 68 4.21 -0.56 -1.16
C LEU A 68 3.44 0.10 -0.04
N THR A 69 4.09 0.38 1.10
CA THR A 69 3.42 1.06 2.21
C THR A 69 2.86 2.40 1.74
N GLU A 70 3.62 3.17 0.96
CA GLU A 70 3.14 4.42 0.38
C GLU A 70 2.02 4.21 -0.65
N ALA A 71 2.11 3.19 -1.50
CA ALA A 71 1.04 2.87 -2.44
C ALA A 71 -0.28 2.53 -1.72
N LEU A 72 -0.20 1.73 -0.66
CA LEU A 72 -1.34 1.41 0.19
C LEU A 72 -1.89 2.66 0.90
N ARG A 73 -1.04 3.54 1.43
CA ARG A 73 -1.48 4.83 2.01
C ARG A 73 -2.22 5.69 0.99
N CYS A 74 -1.74 5.75 -0.26
CA CYS A 74 -2.43 6.45 -1.33
C CYS A 74 -3.82 5.86 -1.59
N LEU A 75 -3.92 4.53 -1.67
CA LEU A 75 -5.20 3.82 -1.88
C LEU A 75 -6.19 4.09 -0.75
N GLY A 76 -5.77 3.93 0.50
CA GLY A 76 -6.63 4.15 1.67
C GLY A 76 -7.09 5.60 1.83
N ARG A 77 -6.29 6.56 1.35
CA ARG A 77 -6.60 8.00 1.49
C ARG A 77 -7.42 8.56 0.35
N PHE A 78 -7.13 8.14 -0.88
CA PHE A 78 -7.66 8.83 -2.06
C PHE A 78 -8.50 7.97 -2.98
N CYS A 79 -8.33 6.64 -2.94
CA CYS A 79 -9.01 5.75 -3.86
C CYS A 79 -10.36 5.27 -3.32
N SER A 80 -11.07 4.55 -4.18
CA SER A 80 -12.35 3.92 -3.88
C SER A 80 -12.21 2.77 -2.88
N PRO A 81 -13.29 2.42 -2.14
CA PRO A 81 -13.32 1.21 -1.32
C PRO A 81 -13.05 -0.06 -2.15
N ALA A 82 -13.48 -0.09 -3.42
CA ALA A 82 -13.24 -1.22 -4.31
C ALA A 82 -11.73 -1.42 -4.59
N ALA A 83 -10.99 -0.34 -4.85
CA ALA A 83 -9.55 -0.44 -5.02
C ALA A 83 -8.83 -0.79 -3.71
N ALA A 84 -9.30 -0.30 -2.57
CA ALA A 84 -8.79 -0.74 -1.28
C ALA A 84 -9.01 -2.25 -1.07
N ALA A 85 -10.17 -2.79 -1.45
CA ALA A 85 -10.47 -4.23 -1.38
C ALA A 85 -9.51 -5.06 -2.23
N LEU A 86 -9.30 -4.63 -3.48
CA LEU A 86 -8.38 -5.29 -4.40
C LEU A 86 -6.94 -5.22 -3.89
N ALA A 87 -6.51 -4.08 -3.34
CA ALA A 87 -5.18 -3.95 -2.77
C ALA A 87 -4.98 -4.86 -1.54
N LEU A 88 -5.99 -5.01 -0.68
CA LEU A 88 -5.94 -5.97 0.43
C LEU A 88 -5.77 -7.40 -0.10
N HIS A 89 -6.57 -7.77 -1.09
CA HIS A 89 -6.50 -9.08 -1.75
C HIS A 89 -5.10 -9.38 -2.29
N LEU A 90 -4.53 -8.44 -3.05
CA LEU A 90 -3.20 -8.57 -3.63
C LEU A 90 -2.09 -8.62 -2.56
N SER A 91 -2.25 -7.89 -1.46
CA SER A 91 -1.23 -7.78 -0.40
C SER A 91 -1.14 -8.98 0.57
N SER A 92 -1.97 -10.00 0.35
CA SER A 92 -1.95 -11.30 1.04
C SER A 92 -2.29 -11.27 2.54
N GLY A 93 -3.01 -10.25 3.03
CA GLY A 93 -3.48 -10.19 4.41
C GLY A 93 -4.92 -10.68 4.51
N SER A 94 -5.20 -11.61 5.43
CA SER A 94 -6.55 -12.04 5.80
C SER A 94 -7.52 -10.85 5.78
N HIS A 95 -8.56 -10.94 4.94
CA HIS A 95 -9.53 -9.88 4.68
C HIS A 95 -10.38 -9.50 5.91
N ALA A 96 -10.26 -10.29 6.98
CA ALA A 96 -11.16 -10.25 8.14
C ALA A 96 -11.10 -8.93 8.94
N GLU A 97 -10.06 -8.11 8.76
CA GLU A 97 -9.82 -6.96 9.65
C GLU A 97 -10.29 -5.60 9.12
N VAL A 98 -10.63 -5.48 7.83
CA VAL A 98 -11.05 -4.20 7.23
C VAL A 98 -12.43 -4.34 6.61
N CYS A 99 -13.45 -3.78 7.27
CA CYS A 99 -14.80 -3.74 6.75
C CYS A 99 -14.95 -2.52 5.83
N LEU A 100 -14.86 -2.74 4.51
CA LEU A 100 -14.90 -1.65 3.52
C LEU A 100 -16.30 -1.08 3.26
N GLY A 101 -17.34 -1.68 3.85
CA GLY A 101 -18.72 -1.20 3.77
C GLY A 101 -19.09 -0.17 4.83
N THR A 102 -18.23 0.10 5.81
CA THR A 102 -18.52 1.01 6.92
C THR A 102 -17.94 2.41 6.66
N PRO A 103 -18.53 3.49 7.21
CA PRO A 103 -18.04 4.85 6.99
C PRO A 103 -16.61 5.09 7.52
N ASP A 104 -16.15 4.28 8.47
CA ASP A 104 -14.82 4.32 9.09
C ASP A 104 -13.78 3.42 8.38
N TRP A 105 -14.11 2.84 7.23
CA TRP A 105 -13.22 1.91 6.54
C TRP A 105 -11.82 2.48 6.26
N ARG A 106 -11.72 3.79 5.99
CA ARG A 106 -10.44 4.47 5.74
C ARG A 106 -9.53 4.42 6.97
N ASP A 107 -10.09 4.58 8.16
CA ASP A 107 -9.34 4.50 9.41
C ASP A 107 -8.90 3.07 9.70
N GLN A 108 -9.78 2.09 9.46
CA GLN A 108 -9.44 0.67 9.57
C GLN A 108 -8.32 0.28 8.60
N PHE A 109 -8.41 0.75 7.35
CA PHE A 109 -7.39 0.53 6.33
C PHE A 109 -6.06 1.20 6.72
N ALA A 110 -6.08 2.45 7.21
CA ALA A 110 -4.88 3.14 7.68
C ALA A 110 -4.19 2.36 8.83
N LYS A 111 -4.96 1.87 9.80
CA LYS A 111 -4.45 1.01 10.89
C LYS A 111 -3.85 -0.30 10.36
N PHE A 112 -4.45 -0.91 9.35
CA PHE A 112 -3.87 -2.07 8.67
C PHE A 112 -2.50 -1.74 8.05
N VAL A 113 -2.39 -0.63 7.34
CA VAL A 113 -1.12 -0.21 6.70
C VAL A 113 -0.03 0.08 7.73
N GLU A 114 -0.35 0.77 8.83
CA GLU A 114 0.63 1.06 9.89
C GLU A 114 1.11 -0.22 10.60
N ARG A 115 0.25 -1.22 10.78
CA ARG A 115 0.68 -2.51 11.36
C ARG A 115 1.71 -3.21 10.48
N ARG A 116 1.58 -3.15 9.15
CA ARG A 116 2.56 -3.74 8.21
C ARG A 116 3.89 -2.99 8.16
N ARG A 117 3.93 -1.73 8.59
CA ARG A 117 5.17 -0.94 8.68
C ARG A 117 6.06 -1.39 9.82
N ARG A 118 5.50 -1.98 10.88
CA ARG A 118 6.27 -2.52 12.01
C ARG A 118 7.06 -3.74 11.53
N CYS A 119 8.29 -3.50 11.08
CA CYS A 119 9.26 -4.56 10.86
C CYS A 119 9.51 -5.25 12.20
N HIS A 120 9.41 -6.58 12.20
CA HIS A 120 9.73 -7.41 13.37
C HIS A 120 11.20 -7.26 13.80
N ILE A 121 12.07 -6.73 12.93
CA ILE A 121 13.50 -6.42 13.20
C ILE A 121 13.68 -5.10 13.95
N THR A 122 12.78 -4.13 13.78
CA THR A 122 12.89 -2.79 14.41
C THR A 122 11.97 -2.61 15.62
N THR A 123 11.20 -3.63 15.97
CA THR A 123 10.44 -3.67 17.22
C THR A 123 11.40 -3.96 18.38
N PRO A 124 11.25 -3.29 19.53
CA PRO A 124 12.15 -3.47 20.69
C PRO A 124 12.20 -4.91 21.22
N ASP A 125 11.22 -5.74 20.87
CA ASP A 125 11.16 -7.18 21.21
C ASP A 125 11.77 -8.09 20.12
N SER A 126 12.51 -7.55 19.15
CA SER A 126 13.21 -8.37 18.15
C SER A 126 14.39 -9.09 18.79
N PRO A 127 14.59 -10.39 18.53
CA PRO A 127 15.78 -11.11 18.98
C PRO A 127 17.04 -10.80 18.15
N PHE A 128 16.99 -9.79 17.26
CA PHE A 128 18.08 -9.35 16.39
C PHE A 128 18.62 -7.97 16.79
#